data_AF-A0A822XB08-F1
#
_entry.id   AF-A0A822XB08-F1
#
_cell.length_a   1.000
_cell.length_b   1.000
_cell.length_c   1.000
_cell.angle_alpha   90.00
_cell.angle_beta   90.00
_cell.angle_gamma   90.00
#
_symmetry.space_group_name_H-M   'P 1'
#
loop_
_entity.id
_entity.type
_entity.pdbx_description
1 polymer ?
#
loop_
_entity_poly.entity_id
_entity_poly.type
_entity_poly.pdbx_seq_one_letter_code
_entity_poly.pdbx_strand_id
1 'polypeptide(L)'
;RDAVKLAALIGCRIEVNIFYRTDSRMNLLSQTLNLMKNEVASDSPLDGISPEAWPQMVADVEILGMSPDAHIPGLEGPRAKCCSQGIHAADTVLVPLEDGDRCEALIQMGKQVLVVDLNPLSRTARTATVTIVDDISRAFREMIKIALGNLSAPDSQWDNTTILIDAIDTMGKASSTSFGQDG
;
A
#
# COMPACT_ATOMS: atom_id res chain seq x y z
N ARG A 1 3.15 10.82 4.71
CA ARG A 1 2.80 11.92 3.77
C ARG A 1 2.54 11.39 2.37
N ASP A 2 3.49 10.69 1.74
CA ASP A 2 3.30 10.15 0.37
C ASP A 2 2.07 9.23 0.24
N ALA A 3 1.75 8.43 1.25
CA ALA A 3 0.50 7.66 1.25
C ALA A 3 -0.76 8.53 1.18
N VAL A 4 -0.77 9.68 1.87
CA VAL A 4 -1.88 10.65 1.79
C VAL A 4 -1.92 11.31 0.41
N LYS A 5 -0.75 11.68 -0.13
CA LYS A 5 -0.66 12.26 -1.47
C LYS A 5 -1.20 11.30 -2.52
N LEU A 6 -0.74 10.05 -2.51
CA LEU A 6 -1.23 9.01 -3.41
C LEU A 6 -2.73 8.76 -3.25
N ALA A 7 -3.23 8.66 -2.02
CA ALA A 7 -4.65 8.47 -1.75
C ALA A 7 -5.52 9.60 -2.30
N ALA A 8 -5.07 10.85 -2.16
CA ALA A 8 -5.75 12.02 -2.73
C ALA A 8 -5.76 11.99 -4.27
N LEU A 9 -4.67 11.53 -4.90
CA LEU A 9 -4.58 11.42 -6.37
C LEU A 9 -5.52 10.36 -6.94
N ILE A 10 -5.63 9.21 -6.28
CA ILE A 10 -6.43 8.07 -6.77
C ILE A 10 -7.84 8.01 -6.16
N GLY A 11 -8.19 8.97 -5.30
CA GLY A 11 -9.51 9.06 -4.66
C GLY A 11 -9.82 7.90 -3.72
N CYS A 12 -8.82 7.37 -3.00
CA CYS A 12 -9.02 6.24 -2.10
C CYS A 12 -8.96 6.64 -0.62
N ARG A 13 -9.48 5.75 0.24
CA ARG A 13 -9.46 5.89 1.70
C ARG A 13 -8.17 5.30 2.28
N ILE A 14 -7.82 5.72 3.50
CA ILE A 14 -6.71 5.14 4.26
C ILE A 14 -7.29 4.45 5.50
N GLU A 15 -7.12 3.14 5.64
CA GLU A 15 -7.49 2.40 6.84
C GLU A 15 -6.26 2.05 7.68
N VAL A 16 -6.24 2.46 8.96
CA VAL A 16 -5.20 2.02 9.89
C VAL A 16 -5.48 0.60 10.35
N ASN A 17 -4.73 -0.36 9.81
CA ASN A 17 -4.86 -1.77 10.17
C ASN A 17 -3.52 -2.36 10.65
N ILE A 18 -3.37 -2.49 11.98
CA ILE A 18 -2.13 -2.98 12.62
C ILE A 18 -2.37 -4.28 13.38
N PHE A 19 -1.33 -5.12 13.43
CA PHE A 19 -1.34 -6.38 14.15
C PHE A 19 -1.59 -6.22 15.66
N TYR A 20 -0.78 -5.38 16.30
CA TYR A 20 -0.83 -5.13 17.74
C TYR A 20 -1.66 -3.90 18.04
N ARG A 21 -2.97 -4.08 18.10
CA ARG A 21 -3.94 -3.01 18.31
C ARG A 21 -4.14 -2.70 19.80
N THR A 22 -3.93 -1.45 20.18
CA THR A 22 -4.35 -0.89 21.48
C THR A 22 -4.95 0.49 21.25
N ASP A 23 -5.83 0.95 22.14
CA ASP A 23 -6.48 2.26 21.99
C ASP A 23 -5.45 3.39 21.92
N SER A 24 -4.40 3.34 22.76
CA SER A 24 -3.31 4.31 22.74
C SER A 24 -2.57 4.34 21.40
N ARG A 25 -2.23 3.18 20.83
CA ARG A 25 -1.57 3.10 19.52
C ARG A 25 -2.46 3.61 18.40
N MET A 26 -3.73 3.23 18.41
CA MET A 26 -4.69 3.65 17.39
C MET A 26 -4.93 5.16 17.44
N ASN A 27 -5.12 5.72 18.64
CA ASN A 27 -5.26 7.15 18.84
C ASN A 27 -4.02 7.91 18.32
N LEU A 28 -2.81 7.47 18.69
CA LEU A 28 -1.57 8.12 18.25
C LEU A 28 -1.39 8.06 16.73
N LEU A 29 -1.64 6.89 16.12
CA LEU A 29 -1.55 6.71 14.67
C LEU A 29 -2.57 7.59 13.94
N SER A 30 -3.82 7.60 14.41
CA SER A 30 -4.88 8.43 13.83
C SER A 30 -4.56 9.92 13.95
N GLN A 31 -4.09 10.39 15.11
CA GLN A 31 -3.66 11.77 15.31
C GLN A 31 -2.50 12.13 14.39
N THR A 32 -1.50 11.26 14.30
CA THR A 32 -0.31 11.46 13.45
C THR A 32 -0.69 11.52 11.97
N LEU A 33 -1.57 10.63 11.51
CA LEU A 33 -2.05 10.65 10.12
C LEU A 33 -2.90 11.89 9.81
N ASN A 34 -3.75 12.34 10.75
CA ASN A 34 -4.49 13.58 10.57
C ASN A 34 -3.57 14.81 10.53
N LEU A 35 -2.52 14.86 11.36
CA LEU A 35 -1.51 15.90 11.29
C LEU A 35 -0.80 15.88 9.93
N MET A 36 -0.35 14.71 9.47
CA MET A 36 0.26 14.56 8.14
C MET A 36 -0.70 14.96 7.02
N LYS A 37 -1.99 14.66 7.16
CA LYS A 37 -3.03 15.05 6.19
C LYS A 37 -3.16 16.57 6.10
N ASN A 38 -3.19 17.26 7.24
CA ASN A 38 -3.25 18.72 7.28
C ASN A 38 -1.99 19.39 6.71
N GLU A 39 -0.81 18.84 7.01
CA GLU A 39 0.45 19.30 6.41
C GLU A 39 0.43 19.13 4.89
N VAL A 40 0.02 17.95 4.41
CA VAL A 40 -0.06 17.66 2.97
C VAL A 40 -1.07 18.56 2.26
N ALA A 41 -2.19 18.90 2.90
CA ALA A 41 -3.16 19.86 2.36
C ALA A 41 -2.62 21.30 2.27
N SER A 42 -1.61 21.63 3.09
CA SER A 42 -0.96 22.94 3.13
C SER A 42 0.30 23.01 2.26
N ASP A 43 0.86 21.87 1.85
CA ASP A 43 1.96 21.79 0.89
C ASP A 43 1.53 22.38 -0.47
N SER A 44 2.51 22.86 -1.25
CA SER A 44 2.28 23.17 -2.65
C SER A 44 1.70 21.95 -3.38
N PRO A 45 0.72 22.16 -4.28
CA PRO A 45 0.14 21.07 -5.05
C PRO A 45 1.20 20.37 -5.90
N LEU A 46 0.95 19.10 -6.22
CA LEU A 46 1.76 18.37 -7.18
C LEU A 46 1.54 18.91 -8.60
N ASP A 47 2.54 18.71 -9.47
CA ASP A 47 2.47 19.16 -10.86
C ASP A 47 1.19 18.68 -11.55
N GLY A 48 0.52 19.57 -12.28
CA GLY A 48 -0.75 19.26 -12.95
C GLY A 48 -2.00 19.39 -12.08
N ILE A 49 -1.86 19.75 -10.80
CA ILE A 49 -3.00 19.99 -9.89
C ILE A 49 -3.08 21.47 -9.52
N SER A 50 -4.29 22.03 -9.63
CA SER A 50 -4.52 23.42 -9.26
C SER A 50 -4.43 23.62 -7.73
N PRO A 51 -3.82 24.71 -7.24
CA PRO A 51 -3.76 25.05 -5.81
C PRO A 51 -5.13 25.09 -5.11
N GLU A 52 -6.19 25.40 -5.84
CA GLU A 52 -7.55 25.47 -5.31
C GLU A 52 -8.18 24.08 -5.08
N ALA A 53 -7.82 23.10 -5.90
CA ALA A 53 -8.37 21.74 -5.82
C ALA A 53 -7.62 20.87 -4.81
N TRP A 54 -6.31 21.05 -4.67
CA TRP A 54 -5.47 20.17 -3.88
C TRP A 54 -5.89 20.02 -2.40
N PRO A 55 -6.18 21.10 -1.66
CA PRO A 55 -6.62 20.98 -0.28
C PRO A 55 -7.91 20.17 -0.14
N GLN A 56 -8.84 20.30 -1.11
CA GLN A 56 -10.09 19.55 -1.10
C GLN A 56 -9.86 18.07 -1.40
N MET A 57 -9.04 17.75 -2.42
CA MET A 57 -8.67 16.36 -2.72
C MET A 57 -8.05 15.66 -1.51
N VAL A 58 -7.17 16.36 -0.79
CA VAL A 58 -6.57 15.84 0.45
C VAL A 58 -7.63 15.72 1.55
N ALA A 59 -8.51 16.70 1.71
CA ALA A 59 -9.60 16.66 2.70
C ALA A 59 -10.54 15.46 2.50
N ASP A 60 -10.80 15.08 1.25
CA ASP A 60 -11.67 13.96 0.88
C ASP A 60 -11.08 12.58 1.21
N VAL A 61 -9.76 12.50 1.51
CA VAL A 61 -9.12 11.25 1.97
C VAL A 61 -9.61 10.88 3.36
N GLU A 62 -10.57 9.97 3.45
CA GLU A 62 -11.11 9.49 4.72
C GLU A 62 -10.10 8.58 5.45
N ILE A 63 -9.89 8.85 6.74
CA ILE A 63 -9.03 8.02 7.62
C ILE A 63 -9.92 7.10 8.45
N LEU A 64 -9.83 5.80 8.18
CA LEU A 64 -10.58 4.73 8.81
C LEU A 64 -9.72 3.93 9.80
N GLY A 65 -10.35 2.97 10.48
CA GLY A 65 -9.67 1.99 11.32
C GLY A 65 -9.74 2.27 12.82
N MET A 66 -10.30 3.40 13.27
CA MET A 66 -10.48 3.70 14.71
C MET A 66 -11.52 2.82 15.39
N SER A 67 -12.62 2.55 14.70
CA SER A 67 -13.74 1.76 15.20
C SER A 67 -14.13 0.71 14.15
N PRO A 68 -13.35 -0.38 14.01
CA PRO A 68 -13.67 -1.44 13.06
C PRO A 68 -15.00 -2.10 13.44
N ASP A 69 -15.88 -2.22 12.45
CA ASP A 69 -17.25 -2.74 12.53
C ASP A 69 -17.47 -3.95 11.62
N ALA A 70 -16.41 -4.44 10.98
CA ALA A 70 -16.40 -5.62 10.13
C ALA A 70 -15.22 -6.55 10.45
N HIS A 71 -15.24 -7.73 9.85
CA HIS A 71 -14.23 -8.76 10.03
C HIS A 71 -13.75 -9.37 8.72
N ILE A 72 -12.46 -9.66 8.64
CA ILE A 72 -11.81 -10.47 7.61
C ILE A 72 -12.02 -11.95 7.98
N PRO A 73 -12.77 -12.74 7.18
CA PRO A 73 -12.97 -14.16 7.44
C PRO A 73 -11.64 -14.94 7.40
N GLY A 74 -11.55 -16.02 8.19
CA GLY A 74 -10.35 -16.88 8.21
C GLY A 74 -9.18 -16.33 9.03
N LEU A 75 -9.27 -15.11 9.56
CA LEU A 75 -8.30 -14.57 10.51
C LEU A 75 -8.87 -14.52 11.93
N GLU A 76 -7.98 -14.63 12.90
CA GLU A 76 -8.32 -14.54 14.32
C GLU A 76 -7.77 -13.28 14.99
N GLY A 77 -8.44 -12.88 16.08
CA GLY A 77 -7.96 -11.82 16.96
C GLY A 77 -7.99 -10.42 16.33
N PRO A 78 -7.13 -9.50 16.81
CA PRO A 78 -7.14 -8.10 16.39
C PRO A 78 -6.89 -7.89 14.89
N ARG A 79 -6.16 -8.81 14.23
CA ARG A 79 -5.86 -8.77 12.80
C ARG A 79 -7.06 -8.98 11.90
N ALA A 80 -8.08 -9.66 12.42
CA ALA A 80 -9.32 -9.89 11.68
C ALA A 80 -10.20 -8.65 11.62
N LYS A 81 -9.96 -7.62 12.44
CA LYS A 81 -10.83 -6.44 12.52
C LYS A 81 -10.56 -5.49 11.36
N CYS A 82 -11.61 -5.04 10.68
CA CYS A 82 -11.52 -4.02 9.63
C CYS A 82 -12.78 -3.12 9.62
N CYS A 83 -12.78 -2.08 8.78
CA CYS A 83 -13.96 -1.24 8.59
C CYS A 83 -14.83 -1.74 7.43
N SER A 84 -16.14 -1.75 7.62
CA SER A 84 -17.16 -2.13 6.63
C SER A 84 -17.05 -1.28 5.36
N GLN A 85 -16.83 0.03 5.54
CA GLN A 85 -16.64 1.02 4.46
C GLN A 85 -15.19 1.12 3.95
N GLY A 86 -14.26 0.40 4.58
CA GLY A 86 -12.84 0.38 4.22
C GLY A 86 -12.47 -0.93 3.54
N ILE A 87 -11.54 -1.66 4.15
CA ILE A 87 -11.01 -2.93 3.61
C ILE A 87 -12.15 -3.87 3.22
N HIS A 88 -13.23 -3.96 4.00
CA HIS A 88 -14.31 -4.91 3.72
C HIS A 88 -15.04 -4.61 2.39
N ALA A 89 -15.39 -3.34 2.12
CA ALA A 89 -16.05 -2.93 0.88
C ALA A 89 -15.11 -2.77 -0.32
N ALA A 90 -13.80 -2.64 -0.08
CA ALA A 90 -12.82 -2.47 -1.15
C ALA A 90 -12.72 -3.71 -2.06
N ASP A 91 -12.65 -3.47 -3.37
CA ASP A 91 -12.30 -4.44 -4.40
C ASP A 91 -10.78 -4.63 -4.51
N THR A 92 -10.01 -3.55 -4.31
CA THR A 92 -8.55 -3.52 -4.33
C THR A 92 -8.00 -2.92 -3.04
N VAL A 93 -6.95 -3.53 -2.48
CA VAL A 93 -6.27 -3.05 -1.26
C VAL A 93 -4.77 -2.99 -1.46
N LEU A 94 -4.15 -1.86 -1.09
CA LEU A 94 -2.70 -1.72 -1.00
C LEU A 94 -2.28 -1.92 0.46
N VAL A 95 -1.59 -3.03 0.74
CA VAL A 95 -1.11 -3.39 2.08
C VAL A 95 0.41 -3.53 2.08
N PRO A 96 1.15 -2.43 2.29
CA PRO A 96 2.60 -2.49 2.34
C PRO A 96 3.07 -3.16 3.64
N LEU A 97 4.13 -3.97 3.56
CA LEU A 97 4.73 -4.66 4.73
C LEU A 97 3.72 -5.54 5.49
N GLU A 98 2.98 -6.36 4.74
CA GLU A 98 1.86 -7.18 5.22
C GLU A 98 2.29 -8.57 5.72
N ASP A 99 1.57 -9.13 6.71
CA ASP A 99 1.74 -10.52 7.13
C ASP A 99 1.05 -11.51 6.18
N GLY A 100 1.70 -12.65 5.96
CA GLY A 100 1.26 -13.61 4.94
C GLY A 100 -0.14 -14.15 5.17
N ASP A 101 -0.55 -14.36 6.43
CA ASP A 101 -1.87 -14.91 6.76
C ASP A 101 -2.95 -13.88 6.39
N ARG A 102 -2.72 -12.59 6.70
CA ARG A 102 -3.65 -11.51 6.35
C ARG A 102 -3.75 -11.33 4.82
N CYS A 103 -2.63 -11.42 4.10
CA CYS A 103 -2.63 -11.39 2.64
C CYS A 103 -3.49 -12.54 2.05
N GLU A 104 -3.28 -13.78 2.51
CA GLU A 104 -4.06 -14.95 2.09
C GLU A 104 -5.55 -14.77 2.33
N ALA A 105 -5.93 -14.27 3.51
CA ALA A 105 -7.34 -14.05 3.84
C ALA A 105 -7.99 -12.96 2.97
N LEU A 106 -7.27 -11.87 2.66
CA LEU A 106 -7.77 -10.83 1.76
C LEU A 106 -7.97 -11.35 0.33
N ILE A 107 -7.05 -12.19 -0.16
CA ILE A 107 -7.21 -12.88 -1.45
C ILE A 107 -8.42 -13.81 -1.42
N GLN A 108 -8.61 -14.58 -0.35
CA GLN A 108 -9.78 -15.46 -0.19
C GLN A 108 -11.11 -14.69 -0.12
N MET A 109 -11.09 -13.43 0.33
CA MET A 109 -12.24 -12.51 0.25
C MET A 109 -12.52 -12.01 -1.18
N GLY A 110 -11.73 -12.42 -2.18
CA GLY A 110 -11.87 -12.00 -3.57
C GLY A 110 -11.30 -10.62 -3.87
N LYS A 111 -10.45 -10.08 -2.98
CA LYS A 111 -9.84 -8.75 -3.17
C LYS A 111 -8.61 -8.86 -4.06
N GLN A 112 -8.36 -7.82 -4.85
CA GLN A 112 -7.05 -7.60 -5.45
C GLN A 112 -6.12 -7.04 -4.38
N VAL A 113 -5.03 -7.75 -4.08
CA VAL A 113 -4.09 -7.38 -3.02
C VAL A 113 -2.79 -6.90 -3.66
N LEU A 114 -2.51 -5.61 -3.50
CA LEU A 114 -1.28 -4.96 -3.92
C LEU A 114 -0.34 -4.88 -2.72
N VAL A 115 0.91 -5.30 -2.87
CA VAL A 115 1.90 -5.26 -1.78
C VAL A 115 3.19 -4.60 -2.23
N VAL A 116 3.84 -3.92 -1.29
CA VAL A 116 5.24 -3.50 -1.42
C VAL A 116 6.05 -4.30 -0.42
N ASP A 117 6.98 -5.12 -0.91
CA ASP A 117 7.82 -6.00 -0.09
C ASP A 117 9.21 -6.11 -0.70
N LEU A 118 10.25 -5.91 0.11
CA LEU A 118 11.64 -6.05 -0.34
C LEU A 118 12.02 -7.50 -0.64
N ASN A 119 11.28 -8.47 -0.08
CA ASN A 119 11.60 -9.89 -0.20
C ASN A 119 10.66 -10.57 -1.22
N PRO A 120 11.12 -10.85 -2.46
CA PRO A 120 10.30 -11.52 -3.46
C PRO A 120 9.95 -12.98 -3.10
N LEU A 121 10.63 -13.56 -2.11
CA LEU A 121 10.40 -14.92 -1.63
C LEU A 121 9.43 -14.99 -0.44
N SER A 122 8.93 -13.85 0.05
CA SER A 122 8.01 -13.85 1.19
C SER A 122 6.70 -14.56 0.84
N ARG A 123 6.00 -15.08 1.85
CA ARG A 123 4.65 -15.63 1.65
C ARG A 123 3.73 -14.55 1.09
N THR A 124 3.77 -13.36 1.68
CA THR A 124 3.01 -12.19 1.24
C THR A 124 3.23 -11.87 -0.24
N ALA A 125 4.49 -11.76 -0.67
CA ALA A 125 4.87 -11.43 -2.04
C ALA A 125 4.32 -12.44 -3.07
N ARG A 126 4.37 -13.73 -2.74
CA ARG A 126 3.89 -14.81 -3.61
C ARG A 126 2.37 -14.95 -3.64
N THR A 127 1.70 -14.59 -2.55
CA THR A 127 0.24 -14.68 -2.42
C THR A 127 -0.48 -13.47 -3.05
N ALA A 128 0.14 -12.29 -3.01
CA ALA A 128 -0.46 -11.06 -3.50
C ALA A 128 -0.80 -11.12 -5.00
N THR A 129 -1.78 -10.32 -5.41
CA THR A 129 -2.12 -10.15 -6.83
C THR A 129 -1.01 -9.39 -7.57
N VAL A 130 -0.43 -8.38 -6.93
CA VAL A 130 0.66 -7.57 -7.47
C VAL A 130 1.66 -7.32 -6.36
N THR A 131 2.92 -7.64 -6.61
CA THR A 131 4.03 -7.33 -5.71
C THR A 131 4.98 -6.34 -6.35
N ILE A 132 5.19 -5.22 -5.67
CA ILE A 132 6.25 -4.26 -5.96
C ILE A 132 7.45 -4.62 -5.09
N VAL A 133 8.50 -5.15 -5.72
CA VAL A 133 9.74 -5.53 -5.03
C VAL A 133 10.65 -4.30 -4.88
N ASP A 134 10.34 -3.44 -3.91
CA ASP A 134 11.10 -2.21 -3.66
C ASP A 134 10.97 -1.73 -2.20
N ASP A 135 11.75 -0.70 -1.84
CA ASP A 135 11.58 0.06 -0.61
C ASP A 135 10.25 0.82 -0.65
N ILE A 136 9.50 0.79 0.45
CA ILE A 136 8.21 1.46 0.57
C ILE A 136 8.28 2.95 0.22
N SER A 137 9.34 3.65 0.63
CA SER A 137 9.43 5.09 0.36
C SER A 137 9.68 5.36 -1.13
N ARG A 138 10.51 4.54 -1.79
CA ARG A 138 10.72 4.64 -3.24
C ARG A 138 9.46 4.28 -4.03
N ALA A 139 8.82 3.17 -3.68
CA ALA A 139 7.59 2.71 -4.33
C ALA A 139 6.48 3.76 -4.27
N PHE A 140 6.22 4.35 -3.10
CA PHE A 140 5.19 5.40 -2.98
C PHE A 140 5.51 6.64 -3.81
N ARG A 141 6.77 7.10 -3.83
CA ARG A 141 7.17 8.22 -4.69
C ARG A 141 6.97 7.91 -6.17
N GLU A 142 7.29 6.69 -6.60
CA GLU A 142 7.12 6.30 -8.00
C GLU A 142 5.64 6.15 -8.37
N MET A 143 4.82 5.55 -7.51
CA MET A 143 3.36 5.48 -7.70
C MET A 143 2.73 6.88 -7.81
N ILE A 144 3.19 7.86 -7.02
CA ILE A 144 2.74 9.26 -7.15
C ILE A 144 3.09 9.82 -8.53
N LYS A 145 4.32 9.64 -9.01
CA LYS A 145 4.71 10.11 -10.34
C LYS A 145 3.86 9.46 -11.44
N ILE A 146 3.61 8.15 -11.34
CA ILE A 146 2.77 7.41 -12.27
C ILE A 146 1.33 7.95 -12.25
N ALA A 147 0.77 8.21 -11.07
CA ALA A 147 -0.58 8.74 -10.90
C ALA A 147 -0.76 10.18 -11.44
N LEU A 148 0.31 10.98 -11.46
CA LEU A 148 0.32 12.31 -12.09
C LEU A 148 0.52 12.26 -13.62
N GLY A 149 1.04 11.15 -14.13
CA GLY A 149 1.29 10.95 -15.54
C GLY A 149 0.05 10.47 -16.31
N ASN A 150 0.25 10.22 -17.60
CA ASN A 150 -0.76 9.55 -18.42
C ASN A 150 -0.77 8.06 -18.09
N LEU A 151 -1.80 7.61 -17.37
CA LEU A 151 -2.02 6.21 -17.09
C LEU A 151 -2.27 5.45 -18.39
N SER A 152 -1.45 4.43 -18.63
CA SER A 152 -1.71 3.48 -19.71
C SER A 152 -2.74 2.45 -19.26
N ALA A 153 -3.36 1.78 -20.22
CA ALA A 153 -4.21 0.63 -19.91
C ALA A 153 -3.37 -0.42 -19.13
N PRO A 154 -3.96 -1.09 -18.12
CA PRO A 154 -3.28 -2.16 -17.41
C PRO A 154 -2.82 -3.26 -18.37
N ASP A 155 -1.66 -3.86 -18.09
CA ASP A 155 -1.18 -4.98 -18.87
C ASP A 155 -2.09 -6.20 -18.65
N SER A 156 -2.83 -6.59 -19.70
CA SER A 156 -3.69 -7.77 -19.69
C SER A 156 -2.92 -9.09 -19.51
N GLN A 157 -1.61 -9.10 -19.75
CA GLN A 157 -0.72 -10.24 -19.60
C GLN A 157 0.06 -10.19 -18.28
N TRP A 158 -0.30 -9.27 -17.36
CA TRP A 158 0.37 -9.17 -16.08
C TRP A 158 0.34 -10.50 -15.31
N ASP A 159 1.51 -10.96 -14.89
CA ASP A 159 1.69 -12.12 -14.01
C ASP A 159 2.68 -11.79 -12.90
N ASN A 160 2.19 -11.82 -11.67
CA ASN A 160 3.01 -11.55 -10.48
C ASN A 160 4.19 -12.54 -10.36
N THR A 161 4.01 -13.79 -10.78
CA THR A 161 5.07 -14.81 -10.69
C THR A 161 6.27 -14.44 -11.53
N THR A 162 6.03 -13.98 -12.76
CA THR A 162 7.08 -13.50 -13.67
C THR A 162 7.87 -12.35 -13.05
N ILE A 163 7.19 -11.37 -12.43
CA ILE A 163 7.85 -10.23 -11.77
C ILE A 163 8.71 -10.67 -10.57
N LEU A 164 8.25 -11.64 -9.79
CA LEU A 164 9.03 -12.17 -8.67
C LEU A 164 10.28 -12.92 -9.14
N ILE A 165 10.18 -13.69 -10.22
CA ILE A 165 11.33 -14.36 -10.84
C ILE A 165 12.34 -13.33 -11.33
N ASP A 166 11.89 -12.31 -12.05
CA ASP A 166 12.76 -11.23 -12.54
C ASP A 166 13.48 -10.50 -11.41
N ALA A 167 12.79 -10.27 -10.28
CA ALA A 167 13.39 -9.67 -9.10
C ALA A 167 14.48 -10.56 -8.49
N ILE A 168 14.24 -11.87 -8.36
CA ILE A 168 15.22 -12.84 -7.87
C ILE A 168 16.44 -12.90 -8.80
N ASP A 169 16.23 -12.96 -10.11
CA ASP A 169 17.30 -12.98 -11.10
C ASP A 169 18.14 -11.71 -11.06
N THR A 170 17.50 -10.56 -10.89
CA THR A 170 18.18 -9.27 -10.74
C THR A 170 19.05 -9.24 -9.48
N MET A 171 18.54 -9.75 -8.36
CA MET A 171 19.30 -9.88 -7.11
C MET A 171 20.48 -10.87 -7.26
N GLY A 172 20.29 -11.98 -7.97
CA GLY A 172 21.32 -12.96 -8.27
C GLY A 172 22.46 -12.38 -9.12
N LYS A 173 22.12 -11.65 -10.19
CA LYS A 173 23.09 -10.94 -11.05
C LYS A 173 23.89 -9.91 -10.27
N ALA A 174 23.22 -9.08 -9.47
CA ALA A 174 23.89 -8.09 -8.62
C ALA A 174 24.87 -8.74 -7.65
N SER A 175 24.47 -9.83 -6.99
CA SER A 175 25.32 -10.59 -6.07
C SER A 175 26.56 -11.15 -6.78
N SER A 176 26.39 -11.77 -7.96
CA SER A 176 27.51 -12.31 -8.74
C SER A 176 28.53 -11.24 -9.18
N THR A 177 28.06 -10.02 -9.45
CA THR A 177 28.92 -8.89 -9.83
C THR A 177 29.73 -8.40 -8.63
N SER A 178 29.15 -8.39 -7.43
CA SER A 178 29.84 -7.98 -6.20
C SER A 178 30.92 -8.97 -5.76
N PHE A 179 30.74 -10.27 -5.97
CA PHE A 179 31.74 -11.30 -5.61
C PHE A 179 32.83 -11.51 -6.69
N GLY A 180 32.60 -11.05 -7.92
CA GLY A 180 33.57 -11.16 -9.02
C GLY A 180 34.68 -10.09 -9.03
N GLN A 181 34.65 -9.12 -8.12
CA GLN A 181 35.67 -8.05 -8.02
C GLN A 181 36.74 -8.30 -6.95
N ASP A 182 36.65 -9.38 -6.17
CA ASP A 182 37.60 -9.73 -5.11
C ASP A 182 38.52 -10.92 -5.45
N GLY A 183 38.72 -11.22 -6.75
CA GLY A 183 39.55 -12.34 -7.25
C GLY A 183 40.73 -11.92 -8.10
#